data_AF-A0A6B3F9Q8-F1
#
_entry.id   AF-A0A6B3F9Q8-F1
#
_cell.length_a   1.000
_cell.length_b   1.000
_cell.length_c   1.000
_cell.angle_alpha   90.00
_cell.angle_beta   90.00
_cell.angle_gamma   90.00
#
_symmetry.space_group_name_H-M   'P 1'
#
loop_
_entity.id
_entity.type
_entity.pdbx_description
1 polymer ?
#
loop_
_entity_poly.entity_id
_entity_poly.type
_entity_poly.pdbx_seq_one_letter_code
_entity_poly.pdbx_strand_id
1 'polypeptide(L)' 'PRIRHRWAGVYAQCTDPSRVVHRQEVADGVWLVTGPGGRGMTCSPAIAERTADLIGW' A
#
# COMPACT_ATOMS: atom_id res chain seq x y z
N PRO A 1 -27.94 -17.57 -12.42
CA PRO A 1 -27.76 -17.72 -10.95
C PRO A 1 -28.11 -16.41 -10.21
N ARG A 2 -28.69 -16.49 -8.99
CA ARG A 2 -29.02 -15.30 -8.19
C ARG A 2 -27.77 -14.80 -7.44
N ILE A 3 -27.53 -13.49 -7.48
CA ILE A 3 -26.45 -12.83 -6.72
C ILE A 3 -26.76 -12.95 -5.21
N ARG A 4 -25.79 -13.44 -4.43
CA ARG A 4 -25.93 -13.63 -2.97
C ARG A 4 -25.49 -12.41 -2.17
N HIS A 5 -24.39 -11.77 -2.57
CA HIS A 5 -23.81 -10.63 -1.87
C HIS A 5 -23.15 -9.66 -2.86
N ARG A 6 -23.07 -8.39 -2.46
CA ARG A 6 -22.32 -7.32 -3.10
C ARG A 6 -21.71 -6.45 -2.01
N TRP A 7 -20.53 -5.91 -2.27
CA TRP A 7 -19.87 -4.96 -1.38
C TRP A 7 -19.01 -4.00 -2.20
N ALA A 8 -18.58 -2.93 -1.55
CA ALA A 8 -17.62 -1.97 -2.06
C ALA A 8 -16.40 -1.94 -1.13
N GLY A 9 -15.23 -1.66 -1.71
CA GLY A 9 -13.99 -1.43 -0.98
C GLY A 9 -13.49 -0.01 -1.21
N VAL A 10 -12.67 0.49 -0.30
CA VAL A 10 -11.97 1.77 -0.45
C VAL A 10 -10.55 1.50 -0.90
N TYR A 11 -10.10 2.21 -1.94
CA TYR A 11 -8.71 2.19 -2.39
C TYR A 11 -8.04 3.52 -2.07
N ALA A 12 -7.06 3.49 -1.18
CA ALA A 12 -6.08 4.57 -1.07
C ALA A 12 -5.10 4.43 -2.25
N GLN A 13 -5.06 5.42 -3.14
CA GLN A 13 -4.26 5.41 -4.37
C GLN A 13 -3.36 6.64 -4.38
N CYS A 14 -2.07 6.44 -4.71
CA CYS A 14 -1.15 7.54 -4.97
C CYS A 14 -1.68 8.41 -6.11
N THR A 15 -1.59 9.73 -5.96
CA THR A 15 -1.94 10.70 -7.02
C THR A 15 -0.96 10.66 -8.18
N ASP A 16 0.31 10.37 -7.89
CA ASP A 16 1.34 10.06 -8.89
C ASP A 16 1.17 8.61 -9.37
N PRO A 17 0.77 8.39 -10.64
CA PRO A 17 0.51 7.06 -11.17
C PRO A 17 1.77 6.20 -11.33
N SER A 18 2.97 6.81 -11.29
CA SER A 18 4.22 6.06 -11.34
C SER A 18 4.56 5.38 -10.00
N ARG A 19 3.91 5.80 -8.90
CA ARG A 19 4.15 5.26 -7.56
C ARG A 19 3.20 4.11 -7.26
N VAL A 20 3.77 2.93 -7.02
CA VAL A 20 3.02 1.75 -6.57
C VAL A 20 2.49 1.95 -5.15
N VAL A 21 3.27 2.57 -4.27
CA VAL A 21 2.97 2.84 -2.85
C VAL A 21 3.76 4.07 -2.41
N HIS A 22 3.17 4.91 -1.57
CA HIS A 22 3.82 6.05 -0.93
C HIS A 22 4.52 5.62 0.35
N ARG A 23 5.77 6.05 0.53
CA ARG A 23 6.57 5.83 1.73
C ARG A 23 7.17 7.15 2.18
N GLN A 24 7.08 7.42 3.47
CA GLN A 24 7.63 8.65 4.04
C GLN A 24 7.85 8.46 5.55
N GLU A 25 9.02 8.86 6.03
CA GLU A 25 9.26 9.07 7.45
C GLU A 25 8.55 10.36 7.88
N VAL A 26 7.58 10.23 8.80
CA VAL A 26 6.74 11.36 9.25
C VAL A 26 7.16 11.88 10.63
N ALA A 27 7.95 11.09 11.37
CA ALA A 27 8.66 11.43 12.58
C ALA A 27 9.81 10.42 12.76
N ASP A 28 10.74 10.68 13.67
CA ASP A 28 11.90 9.82 13.92
C ASP A 28 11.48 8.35 14.16
N GLY A 29 11.88 7.46 13.25
CA GLY A 29 11.55 6.04 13.28
C GLY A 29 10.09 5.69 12.94
N VAL A 30 9.25 6.67 12.57
CA VAL A 30 7.83 6.48 12.26
C VAL A 30 7.59 6.61 10.76
N TRP A 31 7.20 5.50 10.14
CA TRP A 31 7.02 5.40 8.69
C TRP A 31 5.56 5.26 8.28
N LEU A 32 5.12 6.15 7.38
CA LEU A 32 3.86 6.03 6.66
C LEU A 32 4.09 5.15 5.41
N VAL A 33 3.31 4.08 5.28
CA VAL A 33 3.25 3.24 4.08
C VAL A 33 1.79 3.15 3.62
N THR A 34 1.44 3.83 2.52
CA THR A 34 0.05 3.97 2.07
C THR A 34 -0.08 4.15 0.56
N GLY A 35 -1.30 4.21 0.04
CA GLY A 35 -1.57 4.44 -1.38
C GLY A 35 -1.38 3.25 -2.33
N PRO A 36 -1.47 1.96 -1.92
CA PRO A 36 -1.18 0.84 -2.82
C PRO A 36 -2.22 0.63 -3.92
N GLY A 37 -3.37 1.33 -3.89
CA GLY A 37 -4.28 1.41 -5.04
C GLY A 37 -4.93 0.09 -5.44
N GLY A 38 -5.17 -0.79 -4.46
CA GLY A 38 -5.72 -2.12 -4.69
C GLY A 38 -4.71 -3.21 -5.00
N ARG A 39 -3.43 -2.86 -5.07
CA ARG A 39 -2.31 -3.80 -5.18
C ARG A 39 -1.76 -4.23 -3.82
N GLY A 40 -2.43 -3.82 -2.74
CA GLY A 40 -1.95 -4.03 -1.36
C GLY A 40 -1.78 -5.50 -1.00
N MET A 41 -2.73 -6.38 -1.38
CA MET A 41 -2.60 -7.82 -1.10
C MET A 41 -1.53 -8.49 -1.97
N THR A 42 -1.59 -8.33 -3.28
CA THR A 42 -0.67 -9.02 -4.20
C THR A 42 0.77 -8.57 -4.02
N CYS A 43 0.99 -7.27 -3.77
CA CYS A 43 2.33 -6.71 -3.66
C CYS A 43 2.83 -6.57 -2.21
N SER A 44 2.08 -7.02 -1.19
CA SER A 44 2.48 -6.82 0.21
C SER A 44 3.89 -7.34 0.54
N PRO A 45 4.37 -8.49 0.02
CA PRO A 45 5.70 -8.97 0.37
C PRO A 45 6.80 -8.03 -0.15
N ALA A 46 6.74 -7.64 -1.42
CA ALA A 46 7.69 -6.70 -2.02
C ALA A 46 7.56 -5.29 -1.43
N ILE A 47 6.35 -4.87 -1.02
CA ILE A 47 6.16 -3.60 -0.33
C ILE A 47 6.88 -3.61 1.01
N ALA A 48 6.76 -4.70 1.77
CA ALA A 48 7.39 -4.87 3.08
C ALA A 48 8.91 -4.94 2.96
N GLU A 49 9.43 -5.85 2.13
CA GLU A 49 10.87 -6.02 1.88
C GLU A 49 11.52 -4.69 1.50
N ARG A 50 10.96 -3.98 0.52
CA ARG A 50 11.53 -2.71 0.08
C ARG A 50 11.42 -1.60 1.13
N THR A 51 10.47 -1.69 2.06
CA THR A 51 10.39 -0.77 3.19
C THR A 51 11.46 -1.11 4.23
N ALA A 52 11.68 -2.39 4.53
CA ALA A 52 12.72 -2.85 5.43
C ALA A 52 14.12 -2.41 4.94
N ASP A 53 14.42 -2.64 3.66
CA ASP A 53 15.66 -2.17 3.02
C ASP A 53 15.86 -0.66 3.20
N LEU A 54 14.79 0.12 3.00
CA LEU A 54 14.83 1.58 3.05
C LEU A 54 15.16 2.10 4.46
N ILE A 55 14.72 1.39 5.49
CA ILE A 55 14.92 1.77 6.89
C ILE A 55 16.12 1.07 7.54
N GLY A 56 16.83 0.22 6.79
CA GLY A 56 18.00 -0.52 7.27
C GLY A 56 17.67 -1.57 8.33
N TRP A 57 16.53 -2.25 8.21
CA TRP A 57 16.13 -3.34 9.12
C TRP A 57 16.81 -4.67 8.77
#